data_AF-V9ID16-F1
#
_entry.id   AF-V9ID16-F1
#
_cell.length_a   1.000
_cell.length_b   1.000
_cell.length_c   1.000
_cell.angle_alpha   90.00
_cell.angle_beta   90.00
_cell.angle_gamma   90.00
#
_symmetry.space_group_name_H-M   'P 1'
#
loop_
_entity.id
_entity.type
_entity.pdbx_description
1 polymer ?
#
loop_
_entity_poly.entity_id
_entity_poly.type
_entity_poly.pdbx_seq_one_letter_code
_entity_poly.pdbx_strand_id
1 'polypeptide(L)' 'MKDNCNPIFDEQFEYVVSQADLNSRTLEVSVCTQKGWLSTGSNVMGQVHINLNEIDVTKSFTSWYDLQPETKD' A
#
# COMPACT_ATOMS: atom_id res chain seq x y z
N MET A 1 1.54 -15.04 8.04
CA MET A 1 2.95 -15.49 7.91
C MET A 1 3.76 -14.90 9.04
N LYS A 2 4.65 -15.67 9.71
CA LYS A 2 5.44 -15.22 10.86
C LYS A 2 6.94 -15.42 10.55
N ASP A 3 7.78 -14.56 11.11
CA ASP A 3 9.25 -14.64 11.06
C ASP A 3 9.85 -14.78 9.64
N ASN A 4 9.30 -14.05 8.68
CA ASN A 4 9.80 -13.96 7.30
C ASN A 4 9.91 -12.50 6.87
N CYS A 5 11.11 -12.06 6.46
CA CYS A 5 11.35 -10.70 5.96
C CYS A 5 11.12 -10.54 4.44
N ASN A 6 10.81 -11.62 3.72
CA ASN A 6 10.43 -11.60 2.31
C ASN A 6 9.09 -12.35 2.12
N PRO A 7 7.98 -11.80 2.66
CA PRO A 7 6.67 -12.43 2.54
C PRO A 7 6.15 -12.38 1.10
N ILE A 8 5.62 -13.51 0.61
CA ILE A 8 4.80 -13.58 -0.60
C ILE A 8 3.35 -13.76 -0.14
N PHE A 9 2.47 -12.84 -0.56
CA PHE A 9 1.04 -12.87 -0.18
C PHE A 9 0.15 -13.42 -1.29
N ASP A 10 0.41 -13.04 -2.55
CA ASP A 10 -0.41 -13.42 -3.72
C ASP A 10 -1.93 -13.21 -3.48
N GLU A 11 -2.29 -12.09 -2.86
CA GLU A 11 -3.67 -11.69 -2.57
C GLU A 11 -4.18 -10.66 -3.59
N GLN A 12 -5.49 -10.64 -3.82
CA GLN A 12 -6.17 -9.69 -4.70
C GLN A 12 -7.22 -8.90 -3.92
N PHE A 13 -7.25 -7.58 -4.14
CA PHE A 13 -8.20 -6.66 -3.54
C PHE A 13 -9.00 -5.95 -4.64
N GLU A 14 -10.29 -5.76 -4.41
CA GLU A 14 -11.18 -5.09 -5.36
C GLU A 14 -11.89 -3.92 -4.68
N TYR A 15 -11.95 -2.79 -5.36
CA TYR A 15 -12.57 -1.55 -4.87
C TYR A 15 -13.53 -1.01 -5.92
N VAL A 16 -14.73 -0.62 -5.48
CA VAL A 16 -15.69 0.09 -6.34
C VAL A 16 -15.37 1.59 -6.28
N VAL A 17 -14.88 2.14 -7.38
CA VAL A 17 -14.52 3.55 -7.51
C VAL A 17 -15.11 4.09 -8.81
N SER A 18 -15.70 5.30 -8.78
CA SER A 18 -16.19 5.93 -9.99
C SER A 18 -15.04 6.52 -10.80
N GLN A 19 -15.16 6.53 -12.13
CA GLN A 19 -14.15 7.13 -13.01
C GLN A 19 -13.88 8.60 -12.66
N ALA A 20 -14.91 9.33 -12.23
CA ALA A 20 -14.80 10.74 -11.86
C ALA A 20 -13.94 10.96 -10.61
N ASP A 21 -13.92 10.01 -9.67
CA ASP A 21 -13.18 10.14 -8.42
C ASP A 21 -11.70 9.78 -8.54
N LEU A 22 -11.28 9.09 -9.61
CA LEU A 22 -9.90 8.62 -9.75
C LEU A 22 -8.89 9.78 -9.71
N ASN A 23 -9.27 10.95 -10.21
CA ASN A 23 -8.40 12.12 -10.26
C ASN A 23 -7.96 12.64 -8.89
N SER A 24 -8.69 12.31 -7.82
CA SER A 24 -8.46 12.80 -6.46
C SER A 24 -8.19 11.68 -5.45
N ARG A 25 -7.96 10.44 -5.91
CA ARG A 25 -7.77 9.28 -5.03
C ARG A 25 -6.33 8.79 -5.09
N THR A 26 -5.84 8.39 -3.92
CA THR A 26 -4.55 7.75 -3.73
C THR A 26 -4.79 6.37 -3.13
N LEU A 27 -4.16 5.35 -3.69
CA LEU A 27 -4.04 4.04 -3.05
C LEU A 27 -2.82 4.07 -2.13
N GLU A 28 -3.05 3.93 -0.83
CA GLU A 28 -1.98 3.70 0.15
C GLU A 28 -1.79 2.21 0.37
N VAL A 29 -0.55 1.75 0.27
CA VAL A 29 -0.16 0.38 0.59
C VAL A 29 0.94 0.43 1.65
N SER A 30 0.66 -0.14 2.82
CA SER A 30 1.55 -0.11 3.98
C SER A 30 2.01 -1.52 4.35
N VAL A 31 3.33 -1.69 4.52
CA VAL A 31 3.93 -2.93 5.01
C VAL A 31 4.06 -2.82 6.52
N CYS A 32 3.31 -3.64 7.25
CA CYS A 32 3.23 -3.56 8.70
C CYS A 32 3.83 -4.78 9.40
N THR A 33 4.42 -4.55 10.59
CA THR A 33 4.88 -5.63 11.48
C THR A 33 3.87 -5.91 12.59
N GLN A 34 3.77 -7.18 13.00
CA GLN A 34 2.98 -7.57 14.18
C GLN A 34 3.83 -7.68 15.45
N LYS A 35 5.16 -7.50 15.37
CA LYS A 35 6.07 -7.62 16.54
C LYS A 35 5.96 -6.42 17.51
N GLY A 36 5.19 -5.39 17.16
CA GLY A 36 5.02 -4.15 17.94
C GLY A 36 3.78 -4.09 18.83
N TRP A 37 3.09 -5.20 19.13
CA TRP A 37 1.83 -5.16 19.91
C TRP A 37 1.96 -4.56 21.34
N LEU A 38 3.19 -4.39 21.85
CA LEU A 38 3.50 -3.71 23.11
C LEU A 38 4.29 -2.39 22.94
N SER A 39 4.60 -1.98 21.71
CA SER A 39 5.28 -0.71 21.44
C SER A 39 4.27 0.40 21.23
N THR A 40 4.53 1.59 21.78
CA THR A 40 3.69 2.79 21.63
C THR A 40 3.85 3.50 20.26
N GLY A 41 4.66 2.94 19.35
CA GLY A 41 4.92 3.50 18.03
C GLY A 41 4.08 2.87 16.93
N SER A 42 4.14 3.46 15.73
CA SER A 42 3.53 2.89 14.53
C SER A 42 4.12 1.53 14.22
N ASN A 43 3.27 0.63 13.73
CA ASN A 43 3.67 -0.68 13.25
C ASN A 43 3.98 -0.69 11.74
N VAL A 44 3.90 0.46 11.07
CA VAL A 44 4.26 0.64 9.66
C VAL A 44 5.78 0.59 9.53
N MET A 45 6.29 -0.36 8.75
CA MET A 45 7.70 -0.46 8.40
C MET A 45 8.05 0.43 7.21
N GLY A 46 7.07 0.69 6.35
CA GLY A 46 7.16 1.58 5.20
C GLY A 46 5.87 1.52 4.39
N GLN A 47 5.66 2.53 3.55
CA GLN A 47 4.43 2.68 2.77
C GLN A 47 4.71 3.24 1.37
N VAL A 48 3.72 3.07 0.49
CA VAL A 48 3.71 3.65 -0.84
C VAL A 48 2.37 4.34 -1.06
N HIS A 49 2.43 5.56 -1.59
CA HIS A 49 1.26 6.33 -2.01
C HIS A 49 1.20 6.37 -3.53
N ILE A 50 0.18 5.73 -4.09
CA ILE A 50 -0.01 5.60 -5.53
C ILE A 50 -1.18 6.49 -5.93
N ASN A 51 -0.89 7.59 -6.61
CA ASN A 51 -1.90 8.49 -7.12
C ASN A 51 -2.62 7.84 -8.32
N LEU A 52 -3.93 7.61 -8.20
CA LEU A 52 -4.70 6.92 -9.24
C LEU A 52 -4.89 7.77 -10.51
N ASN A 53 -4.59 9.07 -10.45
CA ASN A 53 -4.66 9.95 -11.60
C ASN A 53 -3.44 9.83 -12.54
N GLU A 54 -2.35 9.23 -12.05
CA GLU A 54 -1.12 8.97 -12.82
C GLU A 54 -1.13 7.60 -13.51
N ILE A 55 -2.17 6.79 -13.27
CA ILE A 55 -2.27 5.41 -13.76
C ILE A 55 -3.41 5.27 -14.77
N ASP A 56 -3.10 4.62 -15.89
CA ASP A 56 -4.13 4.14 -16.81
C ASP A 56 -4.77 2.84 -16.26
N VAL A 57 -5.79 3.00 -15.40
CA VAL A 57 -6.50 1.89 -14.75
C VAL A 57 -7.27 0.99 -15.73
N THR A 58 -7.39 1.37 -17.01
CA THR A 58 -8.02 0.53 -18.04
C THR A 58 -7.08 -0.56 -18.56
N LYS A 59 -5.79 -0.50 -18.19
CA LYS A 59 -4.77 -1.48 -18.55
C LYS A 59 -4.21 -2.15 -17.31
N SER A 60 -3.98 -3.46 -17.40
CA SER A 60 -3.19 -4.15 -16.39
C SER A 60 -1.72 -3.76 -16.52
N PHE A 61 -1.06 -3.58 -15.38
CA PHE A 61 0.37 -3.37 -15.31
C PHE A 61 0.94 -3.99 -14.03
N THR A 62 2.25 -4.13 -13.99
CA THR A 62 2.98 -4.61 -12.81
C THR A 62 4.21 -3.73 -12.64
N SER A 63 4.43 -3.24 -11.42
CA SER A 63 5.58 -2.40 -11.10
C SER A 63 6.08 -2.74 -9.70
N TRP A 64 7.38 -2.54 -9.50
CA TRP A 64 8.01 -2.51 -8.19
C TRP A 64 7.95 -1.08 -7.64
N TYR A 65 7.79 -0.95 -6.32
CA TYR A 65 7.75 0.33 -5.62
C TYR A 65 8.69 0.27 -4.43
N ASP A 66 9.55 1.29 -4.30
CA ASP A 66 10.42 1.44 -3.13
C ASP A 66 9.60 1.99 -1.95
N LEU A 67 9.65 1.28 -0.82
CA LEU A 67 8.97 1.71 0.41
C LEU A 67 9.52 3.06 0.88
N GLN A 68 8.61 3.98 1.19
CA GLN A 68 8.92 5.27 1.80
C GLN A 68 8.59 5.25 3.30
N PRO A 69 9.19 6.15 4.11
CA PRO A 69 8.79 6.33 5.49
C PRO A 69 7.29 6.64 5.63
N GLU A 70 6.72 6.28 6.78
CA GLU A 70 5.35 6.66 7.14
C GLU A 70 5.23 8.19 7.18
N THR A 71 4.33 8.72 6.37
CA THR A 71 3.89 10.11 6.43
C THR A 71 2.95 10.25 7.62
N LYS A 72 3.29 11.12 8.56
CA LYS A 72 2.41 11.47 9.67
C LYS A 72 1.67 12.73 9.30
N ASP A 73 0.34 12.66 9.29
CA ASP A 73 -0.52 13.83 9.19
C ASP A 73 -0.30 14.83 10.36
#